data_AF-A0AAJ6YQB2-F1
#
_entry.id   AF-A0AAJ6YQB2-F1
#
_cell.length_a   1.000
_cell.length_b   1.000
_cell.length_c   1.000
_cell.angle_alpha   90.00
_cell.angle_beta   90.00
_cell.angle_gamma   90.00
#
_symmetry.space_group_name_H-M   'P 1'
#
loop_
_entity.id
_entity.type
_entity.pdbx_description
1 polymer ?
#
loop_
_entity_poly.entity_id
_entity_poly.type
_entity_poly.pdbx_seq_one_letter_code
_entity_poly.pdbx_strand_id
1 'polypeptide(L)'
;MIKKYKMPRHARVKYDTIFEVLKNMPIFTENGELKKQRDPVWKEACKIMPEINVHNLYLFVYQDRRQIKTNLMKHLNIVGVPPKNKKVKKKEPIEYYDDIWDNYDYYETLDNEDNQETIQTDFSSLVNLKTKEEFKNSIHKIGILPFSVHYWHPQQVALWTDLINIESTVSFIALNNVISNITEYLETE
;
A
#
# COMPACT_ATOMS: atom_id res chain seq x y z
N MET A 1 -9.47 15.01 -24.44
CA MET A 1 -8.44 13.96 -24.21
C MET A 1 -9.10 12.72 -23.60
N ILE A 2 -9.12 11.59 -24.32
CA ILE A 2 -9.68 10.34 -23.81
C ILE A 2 -8.62 9.67 -22.92
N LYS A 3 -8.90 9.51 -21.61
CA LYS A 3 -8.03 8.76 -20.69
C LYS A 3 -8.02 7.29 -21.13
N LYS A 4 -6.89 6.80 -21.65
CA LYS A 4 -6.71 5.36 -21.94
C LYS A 4 -6.74 4.59 -20.63
N TYR A 5 -7.80 3.83 -20.41
CA TYR A 5 -7.92 2.92 -19.28
C TYR A 5 -6.88 1.80 -19.41
N LYS A 6 -5.91 1.75 -18.50
CA LYS A 6 -4.87 0.72 -18.49
C LYS A 6 -5.45 -0.53 -17.85
N MET A 7 -5.75 -1.54 -18.68
CA MET A 7 -6.27 -2.80 -18.15
C MET A 7 -5.27 -3.46 -17.19
N PRO A 8 -5.76 -4.15 -16.14
CA PRO A 8 -4.93 -4.97 -15.28
C PRO A 8 -4.12 -5.96 -16.11
N ARG A 9 -2.84 -6.13 -15.78
CA ARG A 9 -2.00 -7.12 -16.47
C ARG A 9 -2.51 -8.51 -16.16
N HIS A 10 -2.82 -9.28 -17.20
CA HIS A 10 -3.09 -10.71 -17.06
C HIS A 10 -1.80 -11.44 -16.67
N ALA A 11 -1.93 -12.40 -15.75
CA ALA A 11 -0.83 -13.30 -15.42
C ALA A 11 -0.45 -14.11 -16.66
N ARG A 12 0.85 -14.30 -16.89
CA ARG A 12 1.36 -15.07 -18.05
C ARG A 12 1.03 -16.57 -17.91
N VAL A 13 1.20 -17.11 -16.70
CA VAL A 13 0.96 -18.53 -16.40
C VAL A 13 -0.47 -18.73 -15.89
N LYS A 14 -1.17 -19.73 -16.44
CA LYS A 14 -2.50 -20.14 -15.97
C LYS A 14 -2.40 -20.83 -14.60
N TYR A 15 -3.43 -20.68 -13.78
CA TYR A 15 -3.43 -21.24 -12.43
C TYR A 15 -3.35 -22.78 -12.43
N ASP A 16 -4.02 -23.44 -13.38
CA ASP A 16 -4.00 -24.91 -13.52
C ASP A 16 -2.58 -25.43 -13.72
N THR A 17 -1.80 -24.74 -14.57
CA THR A 17 -0.41 -25.10 -14.85
C THR A 17 0.46 -25.02 -13.58
N ILE A 18 0.27 -23.99 -12.76
CA ILE A 18 1.01 -23.86 -11.50
C ILE A 18 0.66 -25.01 -10.56
N PHE A 19 -0.63 -25.36 -10.44
CA PHE A 19 -1.08 -26.47 -9.60
C PHE A 19 -0.51 -27.81 -10.06
N GLU A 20 -0.58 -28.11 -11.36
CA GLU A 20 -0.08 -29.35 -11.96
C GLU A 20 1.43 -29.54 -11.78
N VAL A 21 2.22 -28.47 -11.82
CA VAL A 21 3.66 -28.53 -11.59
C VAL A 21 3.96 -28.75 -10.10
N LEU A 22 3.29 -28.01 -9.22
CA LEU A 22 3.59 -28.03 -7.79
C LEU A 22 3.05 -29.25 -7.04
N LYS A 23 1.99 -29.90 -7.54
CA LYS A 23 1.37 -31.05 -6.84
C LYS A 23 2.30 -32.25 -6.67
N ASN A 24 3.33 -32.35 -7.50
CA ASN A 24 4.32 -33.44 -7.47
C ASN A 24 5.62 -33.04 -6.74
N MET A 25 5.72 -31.79 -6.24
CA MET A 25 6.93 -31.28 -5.63
C MET A 25 6.80 -31.20 -4.10
N PRO A 26 7.85 -31.51 -3.33
CA PRO A 26 7.84 -31.44 -1.88
C PRO A 26 8.01 -29.98 -1.40
N ILE A 27 7.02 -29.12 -1.66
CA ILE A 27 7.05 -27.68 -1.31
C ILE A 27 6.64 -27.40 0.14
N PHE A 28 6.06 -28.38 0.84
CA PHE A 28 5.72 -28.30 2.25
C PHE A 28 6.75 -29.06 3.08
N THR A 29 6.94 -28.62 4.32
CA THR A 29 7.65 -29.38 5.35
C THR A 29 6.76 -30.50 5.90
N GLU A 30 7.33 -31.41 6.66
CA GLU A 30 6.58 -32.50 7.33
C GLU A 30 5.48 -31.96 8.26
N ASN A 31 5.66 -30.75 8.78
CA ASN A 31 4.68 -30.06 9.64
C ASN A 31 3.55 -29.36 8.84
N GLY A 32 3.56 -29.47 7.51
CA GLY A 32 2.60 -28.80 6.63
C GLY A 32 2.86 -27.30 6.43
N GLU A 33 4.03 -26.80 6.84
CA GLU A 33 4.41 -25.40 6.59
C GLU A 33 5.02 -25.26 5.20
N LEU A 34 4.80 -24.10 4.56
CA LEU A 34 5.37 -23.84 3.24
C LEU A 34 6.88 -23.60 3.37
N LYS A 35 7.70 -24.33 2.60
CA LYS A 35 9.16 -24.13 2.58
C LYS A 35 9.53 -22.70 2.19
N LYS A 36 10.61 -22.17 2.77
CA LYS A 36 11.08 -20.79 2.53
C LYS A 36 11.37 -20.55 1.04
N GLN A 37 11.23 -19.30 0.59
CA GLN A 37 11.46 -18.92 -0.83
C GLN A 37 12.84 -19.32 -1.37
N ARG A 38 13.88 -19.33 -0.52
CA ARG A 38 15.26 -19.66 -0.93
C ARG A 38 15.48 -21.16 -1.18
N ASP A 39 14.51 -22.01 -0.85
CA ASP A 39 14.61 -23.45 -1.03
C ASP A 39 14.76 -23.81 -2.53
N PRO A 40 15.66 -24.76 -2.88
CA PRO A 40 15.94 -25.12 -4.26
C PRO A 40 14.72 -25.67 -5.01
N VAL A 41 13.73 -26.25 -4.33
CA VAL A 41 12.51 -26.78 -4.96
C VAL A 41 11.79 -25.70 -5.77
N TRP A 42 11.80 -24.44 -5.31
CA TRP A 42 11.19 -23.34 -6.06
C TRP A 42 11.93 -23.02 -7.35
N LYS A 43 13.26 -23.17 -7.37
CA LYS A 43 14.06 -22.99 -8.59
C LYS A 43 13.78 -24.13 -9.58
N GLU A 44 13.61 -25.35 -9.09
CA GLU A 44 13.23 -26.50 -9.93
C GLU A 44 11.84 -26.33 -10.54
N ALA A 45 10.86 -25.86 -9.76
CA ALA A 45 9.53 -25.51 -10.26
C ALA A 45 9.62 -24.47 -11.39
N CYS A 46 10.40 -23.40 -11.20
CA CYS A 46 10.60 -22.36 -12.22
C CYS A 46 11.34 -22.85 -13.48
N LYS A 47 12.13 -23.93 -13.43
CA LYS A 47 12.72 -24.52 -14.64
C LYS A 47 11.65 -25.10 -15.57
N ILE A 48 10.57 -25.63 -15.00
CA ILE A 48 9.44 -26.20 -15.76
C ILE A 48 8.53 -25.08 -16.29
N MET A 49 8.39 -23.98 -15.54
CA MET A 49 7.61 -22.80 -15.91
C MET A 49 8.48 -21.52 -15.91
N PRO A 50 9.28 -21.28 -16.98
CA PRO A 50 10.23 -20.16 -17.03
C PRO A 50 9.55 -18.77 -17.10
N GLU A 51 8.24 -18.72 -17.35
CA GLU A 51 7.48 -17.49 -17.48
C GLU A 51 7.21 -16.77 -16.14
N ILE A 52 7.40 -17.46 -15.01
CA ILE A 52 7.18 -16.92 -13.66
C ILE A 52 8.50 -16.87 -12.87
N ASN A 53 8.75 -15.74 -12.22
CA ASN A 53 9.88 -15.59 -11.30
C ASN A 53 9.60 -16.37 -10.00
N VAL A 54 10.63 -17.02 -9.45
CA VAL A 54 10.63 -17.72 -8.15
C VAL A 54 9.93 -16.91 -7.04
N HIS A 55 10.22 -15.61 -6.94
CA HIS A 55 9.60 -14.75 -5.93
C HIS A 55 8.08 -14.64 -6.10
N ASN A 56 7.63 -14.41 -7.34
CA ASN A 56 6.20 -14.28 -7.64
C ASN A 56 5.46 -15.61 -7.47
N LEU A 57 6.09 -16.72 -7.84
CA LEU A 57 5.55 -18.06 -7.62
C LEU A 57 5.37 -18.35 -6.13
N TYR A 58 6.41 -18.09 -5.33
CA TYR A 58 6.37 -18.26 -3.88
C TYR A 58 5.26 -17.43 -3.25
N LEU A 59 5.18 -16.13 -3.56
CA LEU A 59 4.14 -15.24 -3.04
C LEU A 59 2.73 -15.67 -3.45
N PHE A 60 2.57 -16.17 -4.68
CA PHE A 60 1.28 -16.65 -5.17
C PHE A 60 0.74 -17.81 -4.31
N VAL A 61 1.61 -18.76 -3.95
CA VAL A 61 1.28 -19.89 -3.07
C VAL A 61 1.15 -19.44 -1.62
N TYR A 62 2.08 -18.62 -1.12
CA TYR A 62 2.09 -18.15 0.27
C TYR A 62 0.81 -17.37 0.63
N GLN A 63 0.37 -16.47 -0.26
CA GLN A 63 -0.87 -15.69 -0.10
C GLN A 63 -2.16 -16.48 -0.40
N ASP A 64 -2.03 -17.77 -0.72
CA ASP A 64 -3.13 -18.66 -1.10
C ASP A 64 -4.02 -18.07 -2.23
N ARG A 65 -3.38 -17.49 -3.25
CA ARG A 65 -4.11 -16.91 -4.38
C ARG A 65 -4.90 -17.99 -5.10
N ARG A 66 -6.20 -17.77 -5.27
CA ARG A 66 -7.15 -18.75 -5.85
C ARG A 66 -7.14 -20.11 -5.11
N GLN A 67 -6.89 -20.10 -3.80
CA GLN A 67 -6.90 -21.30 -2.95
C GLN A 67 -5.86 -22.36 -3.36
N ILE A 68 -4.77 -21.95 -4.04
CA ILE A 68 -3.78 -22.90 -4.56
C ILE A 68 -3.05 -23.66 -3.44
N LYS A 69 -2.70 -22.99 -2.34
CA LYS A 69 -2.06 -23.62 -1.19
C LYS A 69 -3.02 -24.59 -0.53
N THR A 70 -4.27 -24.16 -0.34
CA THR A 70 -5.33 -25.01 0.21
C THR A 70 -5.55 -26.27 -0.64
N ASN A 71 -5.62 -26.13 -1.96
CA ASN A 71 -5.80 -27.26 -2.87
C ASN A 71 -4.59 -28.19 -2.89
N LEU A 72 -3.37 -27.65 -2.84
CA LEU A 72 -2.13 -28.45 -2.78
C LEU A 72 -2.04 -29.25 -1.47
N MET A 73 -2.37 -28.63 -0.34
CA MET A 73 -2.40 -29.32 0.96
C MET A 73 -3.45 -30.45 0.97
N LYS A 74 -4.65 -30.19 0.42
CA LYS A 74 -5.69 -31.23 0.26
C LYS A 74 -5.21 -32.38 -0.60
N HIS A 75 -4.56 -32.09 -1.73
CA HIS A 75 -4.06 -33.12 -2.64
C HIS A 75 -2.95 -33.98 -2.00
N LEU A 76 -2.10 -33.38 -1.17
CA LEU A 76 -1.02 -34.08 -0.47
C LEU A 76 -1.48 -34.75 0.84
N ASN A 77 -2.79 -34.75 1.15
CA ASN A 77 -3.35 -35.26 2.41
C ASN A 77 -2.67 -34.69 3.66
N ILE A 78 -2.13 -33.47 3.57
CA ILE A 78 -1.57 -32.78 4.72
C ILE A 78 -2.75 -32.24 5.51
N VAL A 79 -3.05 -32.87 6.64
CA VAL A 79 -4.07 -32.43 7.60
C VAL A 79 -3.57 -31.15 8.27
N GLY A 80 -3.65 -30.05 7.54
CA GLY A 80 -3.10 -28.77 7.93
C GLY A 80 -3.93 -28.09 9.00
N VAL A 81 -3.26 -27.72 10.09
CA VAL A 81 -3.65 -26.79 11.15
C VAL A 81 -4.67 -25.76 10.64
N PRO A 82 -5.81 -25.55 11.34
CA PRO A 82 -6.83 -24.61 10.92
C PRO A 82 -6.19 -23.27 10.57
N PRO A 83 -6.66 -22.60 9.49
CA PRO A 83 -6.10 -21.31 9.09
C PRO A 83 -5.99 -20.46 10.34
N LYS A 84 -4.78 -19.94 10.64
CA LYS A 84 -4.59 -19.04 11.79
C LYS A 84 -5.63 -17.94 11.63
N ASN A 85 -6.75 -18.05 12.35
CA ASN A 85 -7.75 -17.02 12.44
C ASN A 85 -6.94 -15.78 12.80
N LYS A 86 -6.96 -14.76 11.93
CA LYS A 86 -6.34 -13.47 12.24
C LYS A 86 -6.87 -13.10 13.62
N LYS A 87 -6.06 -13.28 14.67
CA LYS A 87 -6.46 -12.90 16.02
C LYS A 87 -6.61 -11.39 15.94
N VAL A 88 -7.84 -10.90 15.90
CA VAL A 88 -8.16 -9.50 16.10
C VAL A 88 -7.79 -9.23 17.56
N LYS A 89 -6.53 -8.89 17.82
CA LYS A 89 -6.11 -8.46 19.15
C LYS A 89 -6.69 -7.06 19.35
N LYS A 90 -7.74 -6.94 20.16
CA LYS A 90 -8.08 -5.68 20.82
C LYS A 90 -6.86 -5.28 21.66
N LYS A 91 -6.15 -4.21 21.29
CA LYS A 91 -5.15 -3.62 22.17
C LYS A 91 -5.88 -2.72 23.15
N GLU A 92 -5.72 -3.00 24.44
CA GLU A 92 -6.15 -2.07 25.49
C GLU A 92 -5.26 -0.82 25.44
N PRO A 93 -5.80 0.36 25.77
CA PRO A 93 -5.04 1.62 25.74
C PRO A 93 -3.82 1.51 26.66
N ILE A 94 -2.66 1.95 26.15
CA ILE A 94 -1.45 2.09 26.97
C ILE A 94 -1.61 3.37 27.79
N GLU A 95 -1.69 3.24 29.12
CA GLU A 95 -2.02 4.32 30.05
C GLU A 95 -0.87 5.30 30.33
N TYR A 96 0.39 4.99 29.95
CA TYR A 96 1.54 5.82 30.30
C TYR A 96 2.61 5.82 29.20
N TYR A 97 2.88 6.99 28.62
CA TYR A 97 3.84 7.19 27.52
C TYR A 97 5.15 7.88 27.95
N ASP A 98 5.19 8.48 29.13
CA ASP A 98 6.27 9.40 29.51
C ASP A 98 7.59 8.68 29.87
N ASP A 99 7.55 7.41 30.28
CA ASP A 99 8.75 6.70 30.75
C ASP A 99 9.53 5.95 29.64
N ILE A 100 9.04 5.97 28.40
CA ILE A 100 9.61 5.15 27.30
C ILE A 100 10.65 5.94 26.48
N TRP A 101 10.61 7.28 26.54
CA TRP A 101 11.45 8.14 25.70
C TRP A 101 12.94 8.14 26.07
N ASP A 102 13.27 7.85 27.33
CA ASP A 102 14.66 7.82 27.80
C ASP A 102 15.34 6.45 27.60
N ASN A 103 14.61 5.46 27.10
CA ASN A 103 15.17 4.13 26.88
C ASN A 103 15.88 4.06 25.52
N TYR A 104 17.17 4.39 25.54
CA TYR A 104 18.06 4.52 24.37
C TYR A 104 18.08 3.28 23.46
N ASP A 105 17.74 2.10 23.99
CA ASP A 105 17.67 0.83 23.25
C ASP A 105 16.45 0.70 22.33
N TYR A 106 15.47 1.61 22.38
CA TYR A 106 14.27 1.52 21.55
C TYR A 106 14.61 1.54 20.05
N TYR A 107 15.59 2.35 19.64
CA TYR A 107 16.00 2.44 18.24
C TYR A 107 16.79 1.23 17.74
N GLU A 108 17.49 0.49 18.61
CA GLU A 108 18.13 -0.78 18.23
C GLU A 108 17.10 -1.92 18.07
N THR A 109 15.93 -1.82 18.72
CA THR A 109 14.86 -2.80 18.53
C THR A 109 14.06 -2.63 17.23
N LEU A 110 14.18 -1.49 16.55
CA LEU A 110 13.47 -1.21 15.29
C LEU A 110 14.08 -1.95 14.08
N ASP A 111 15.35 -2.34 14.13
CA ASP A 111 16.02 -3.07 13.05
C ASP A 111 15.85 -4.60 13.13
N ASN A 112 15.29 -5.12 14.23
CA ASN A 112 14.90 -6.53 14.35
C ASN A 112 13.49 -6.75 13.78
N GLU A 113 13.39 -6.69 12.45
CA GLU A 113 12.17 -6.90 11.66
C GLU A 113 11.61 -8.33 11.79
N ASP A 114 10.67 -8.54 12.71
CA ASP A 114 9.63 -9.58 12.54
C ASP A 114 8.25 -9.19 13.12
N ASN A 115 8.09 -7.95 13.60
CA ASN A 115 6.81 -7.37 14.00
C ASN A 115 6.65 -5.96 13.42
N GLN A 116 6.24 -5.87 12.16
CA GLN A 116 5.74 -4.60 11.61
C GLN A 116 4.36 -4.30 12.19
N GLU A 117 4.34 -3.80 13.42
CA GLU A 117 3.27 -2.91 13.85
C GLU A 117 3.42 -1.62 13.05
N THR A 118 2.37 -1.19 12.35
CA THR A 118 2.36 0.12 11.70
C THR A 118 2.45 1.18 12.78
N ILE A 119 3.67 1.62 13.07
CA ILE A 119 3.95 2.78 13.90
C ILE A 119 3.22 3.94 13.24
N GLN A 120 2.24 4.49 13.94
CA GLN A 120 1.53 5.68 13.51
C GLN A 120 2.52 6.85 13.62
N THR A 121 3.23 7.13 12.54
CA THR A 121 4.16 8.25 12.47
C THR A 121 3.42 9.58 12.64
N ASP A 122 4.07 10.61 13.15
CA ASP A 122 3.50 11.97 13.25
C ASP A 122 2.95 12.47 11.92
N PHE A 123 3.58 12.04 10.82
CA PHE A 123 3.10 12.28 9.46
C PHE A 123 1.72 11.66 9.21
N SER A 124 1.48 10.45 9.68
CA SER A 124 0.18 9.77 9.59
C SER A 124 -0.89 10.54 10.38
N SER A 125 -0.54 11.10 11.54
CA SER A 125 -1.44 11.95 12.33
C SER A 125 -1.81 13.25 11.60
N LEU A 126 -0.86 13.85 10.86
CA LEU A 126 -1.13 15.03 10.02
C LEU A 126 -2.00 14.72 8.79
N VAL A 127 -1.76 13.57 8.14
CA VAL A 127 -2.63 13.10 7.06
C VAL A 127 -4.05 12.86 7.58
N ASN A 128 -4.17 12.26 8.77
CA ASN A 128 -5.45 12.07 9.44
C ASN A 128 -6.12 13.41 9.79
N LEU A 129 -5.36 14.41 10.21
CA LEU A 129 -5.86 15.76 10.47
C LEU A 129 -6.47 16.40 9.21
N LYS A 130 -5.80 16.28 8.05
CA LYS A 130 -6.33 16.76 6.77
C LYS A 130 -7.63 16.07 6.36
N THR A 131 -7.83 14.81 6.77
CA THR A 131 -9.06 14.06 6.44
C THR A 131 -10.25 14.38 7.35
N LYS A 132 -10.05 15.04 8.50
CA LYS A 132 -11.16 15.46 9.37
C LYS A 132 -12.00 16.55 8.70
N GLU A 133 -13.32 16.44 8.84
CA GLU A 133 -14.29 17.33 8.19
C GLU A 133 -14.10 18.80 8.58
N GLU A 134 -13.70 19.04 9.83
CA GLU A 134 -13.39 20.36 10.38
C GLU A 134 -12.25 21.09 9.65
N PHE A 135 -11.26 20.35 9.13
CA PHE A 135 -10.04 20.91 8.52
C PHE A 135 -9.93 20.68 7.02
N LYS A 136 -10.87 19.92 6.43
CA LYS A 136 -10.85 19.51 5.02
C LYS A 136 -10.74 20.67 4.04
N ASN A 137 -11.32 21.82 4.39
CA ASN A 137 -11.31 23.02 3.55
C ASN A 137 -10.19 24.02 3.92
N SER A 138 -9.53 23.80 5.06
CA SER A 138 -8.49 24.70 5.56
C SER A 138 -7.07 24.22 5.22
N ILE A 139 -6.86 22.89 5.18
CA ILE A 139 -5.55 22.28 4.90
C ILE A 139 -5.48 21.85 3.43
N HIS A 140 -4.84 22.66 2.60
CA HIS A 140 -4.77 22.42 1.17
C HIS A 140 -3.73 21.33 0.83
N LYS A 141 -2.51 21.44 1.36
CA LYS A 141 -1.40 20.53 1.06
C LYS A 141 -0.49 20.31 2.28
N ILE A 142 -0.05 19.07 2.45
CA ILE A 142 0.99 18.66 3.41
C ILE A 142 2.17 18.15 2.58
N GLY A 143 3.34 18.75 2.73
CA GLY A 143 4.59 18.34 2.07
C GLY A 143 5.59 17.74 3.04
N ILE A 144 6.39 16.76 2.58
CA ILE A 144 7.37 16.04 3.43
C ILE A 144 8.73 16.76 3.45
N LEU A 145 9.11 17.52 2.41
CA LEU A 145 10.36 18.28 2.39
C LEU A 145 10.35 19.48 1.40
N PRO A 146 10.75 20.69 1.85
CA PRO A 146 10.79 21.11 3.25
C PRO A 146 9.37 21.00 3.86
N PHE A 147 9.29 20.60 5.13
CA PHE A 147 8.01 20.44 5.82
C PHE A 147 7.26 21.77 5.81
N SER A 148 6.15 21.81 5.09
CA SER A 148 5.37 23.02 4.88
C SER A 148 3.89 22.70 4.91
N VAL A 149 3.18 23.41 5.79
CA VAL A 149 1.72 23.37 5.87
C VAL A 149 1.22 24.65 5.22
N HIS A 150 0.55 24.50 4.08
CA HIS A 150 -0.05 25.63 3.36
C HIS A 150 -1.51 25.75 3.80
N TYR A 151 -1.81 26.81 4.55
CA TYR A 151 -3.17 27.15 4.95
C TYR A 151 -3.74 28.23 4.02
N TRP A 152 -5.05 28.21 3.86
CA TRP A 152 -5.76 29.30 3.20
C TRP A 152 -6.24 30.28 4.27
N HIS A 153 -6.03 31.57 4.03
CA HIS A 153 -6.64 32.59 4.86
C HIS A 153 -8.17 32.53 4.68
N PRO A 154 -9.00 32.74 5.72
CA PRO A 154 -10.46 32.65 5.59
C PRO A 154 -11.04 33.53 4.48
N GLN A 155 -10.44 34.70 4.22
CA GLN A 155 -10.84 35.57 3.11
C GLN A 155 -10.56 34.95 1.73
N GLN A 156 -9.48 34.18 1.58
CA GLN A 156 -9.19 33.44 0.34
C GLN A 156 -10.19 32.32 0.12
N VAL A 157 -10.59 31.62 1.19
CA VAL A 157 -11.63 30.58 1.12
C VAL A 157 -12.98 31.18 0.73
N ALA A 158 -13.34 32.32 1.32
CA ALA A 158 -14.56 33.05 0.97
C ALA A 158 -14.56 33.48 -0.51
N LEU A 159 -13.50 34.16 -0.97
CA LEU A 159 -13.36 34.58 -2.38
C LEU A 159 -13.41 33.39 -3.36
N TRP A 160 -12.79 32.27 -3.01
CA TRP A 160 -12.82 31.06 -3.82
C TRP A 160 -14.21 30.42 -3.89
N THR A 161 -14.92 30.42 -2.76
CA THR A 161 -16.30 29.94 -2.69
C THR A 161 -17.21 30.85 -3.54
N ASP A 162 -17.03 32.16 -3.45
CA ASP A 162 -17.75 33.13 -4.26
C ASP A 162 -17.43 32.94 -5.76
N LEU A 163 -16.15 32.75 -6.13
CA LEU A 163 -15.73 32.49 -7.51
C LEU A 163 -16.30 31.20 -8.10
N ILE A 164 -16.42 30.14 -7.30
CA ILE A 164 -17.08 28.88 -7.72
C ILE A 164 -18.57 29.12 -7.96
N ASN A 165 -19.20 29.96 -7.13
CA ASN A 165 -20.64 30.21 -7.15
C ASN A 165 -21.09 31.24 -8.20
N ILE A 166 -20.19 32.10 -8.69
CA ILE A 166 -20.46 33.19 -9.66
C ILE A 166 -20.68 32.70 -11.11
N GLU A 167 -20.80 31.39 -11.36
CA GLU A 167 -20.92 30.71 -12.66
C GLU A 167 -19.59 30.21 -13.24
N SER A 168 -19.55 28.89 -13.46
CA SER A 168 -18.36 28.11 -13.88
C SER A 168 -17.71 28.54 -15.19
N THR A 169 -18.37 29.33 -16.03
CA THR A 169 -17.85 29.70 -17.36
C THR A 169 -17.01 30.96 -17.32
N VAL A 170 -17.46 32.02 -16.64
CA VAL A 170 -16.72 33.29 -16.55
C VAL A 170 -15.50 33.13 -15.64
N SER A 171 -15.64 32.41 -14.53
CA SER A 171 -14.51 32.09 -13.64
C SER A 171 -13.44 31.25 -14.34
N PHE A 172 -13.82 30.34 -15.25
CA PHE A 172 -12.88 29.55 -16.04
C PHE A 172 -12.15 30.38 -17.10
N ILE A 173 -12.85 31.33 -17.74
CA ILE A 173 -12.25 32.28 -18.68
C ILE A 173 -11.26 33.20 -17.95
N ALA A 174 -11.64 33.74 -16.79
CA ALA A 174 -10.77 34.59 -15.98
C ALA A 174 -9.52 33.83 -15.51
N LEU A 175 -9.69 32.59 -15.03
CA LEU A 175 -8.57 31.76 -14.57
C LEU A 175 -7.63 31.37 -15.73
N ASN A 176 -8.16 31.05 -16.91
CA ASN A 176 -7.33 30.78 -18.09
C ASN A 176 -6.53 32.01 -18.54
N ASN A 177 -7.12 33.21 -18.46
CA ASN A 177 -6.39 34.44 -18.78
C ASN A 177 -5.26 34.71 -17.78
N VAL A 178 -5.51 34.49 -16.47
CA VAL A 178 -4.46 34.63 -15.45
C VAL A 178 -3.35 33.60 -15.67
N ILE A 179 -3.68 32.34 -15.96
CA ILE A 179 -2.69 31.30 -16.26
C ILE A 179 -1.87 31.67 -17.49
N SER A 180 -2.51 32.14 -18.57
CA SER A 180 -1.82 32.53 -19.81
C SER A 180 -0.83 33.65 -19.59
N ASN A 181 -1.21 34.67 -18.82
CA ASN A 181 -0.32 35.79 -18.48
C ASN A 181 0.87 35.34 -17.62
N ILE A 182 0.65 34.40 -16.69
CA ILE A 182 1.74 33.86 -15.85
C ILE A 182 2.69 33.02 -16.71
N THR A 183 2.19 32.21 -17.64
CA THR A 183 3.03 31.40 -18.53
C THR A 183 3.83 32.25 -19.51
N GLU A 184 3.24 33.31 -20.06
CA GLU A 184 3.93 34.22 -20.97
C GLU A 184 5.09 34.92 -20.26
N TYR A 185 4.89 35.35 -19.01
CA TYR A 185 5.94 35.97 -18.20
C TYR A 185 7.12 35.02 -17.91
N LEU A 186 6.83 33.73 -17.71
CA LEU A 186 7.84 32.70 -17.44
C LEU A 186 8.61 32.27 -18.70
N GLU A 187 8.07 32.49 -19.90
CA GLU A 187 8.75 32.19 -21.17
C GLU A 187 9.63 33.34 -21.68
N THR A 188 9.44 34.54 -21.13
CA THR A 188 10.23 35.75 -21.46
C THR A 188 11.47 35.99 -20.58
N GLU A 189 11.73 35.14 -19.58
CA GLU A 189 12.99 35.10 -18.80
C GLU A 189 13.89 33.95 -19.25
#